data_AF-A0A7S1RXE0-F1
#
_entry.id   AF-A0A7S1RXE0-F1
#
_cell.length_a   1.000
_cell.length_b   1.000
_cell.length_c   1.000
_cell.angle_alpha   90.00
_cell.angle_beta   90.00
_cell.angle_gamma   90.00
#
_symmetry.space_group_name_H-M   'P 1'
#
loop_
_entity.id
_entity.type
_entity.pdbx_description
1 polymer ?
#
loop_
_entity_poly.entity_id
_entity_poly.type
_entity_poly.pdbx_seq_one_letter_code
_entity_poly.pdbx_strand_id
1 'polypeptide(L)'
;ASITRCPDGPNCRGPGGTTYTLSRLRSFDAYTTRVFFRDALKSLFPDREAEIGAAADPGEYGLEDYYCRLMCALLFVMGVVDDLQKTLQLAFLLYALPTQCESWVRYETPDWGPREEAKLLHGWTELDLVKFKVAGMTLQWKLLNSVLVLLPKVLIWMMLVSTGFHFLMETSGIMDLVINCMALKFVLSLDELVFSRMATHMTKYILEHMEDLPLFHMKSEDGETLDEAAERFRHEELSHSHYWTRIARMLVPKRLIYIFLIMAVFLIKYYRHNCDCLEDGSCVSKPIYEPVVVSYNPLAFFADIFQVVNKAPTWTMPPS
;
A
#
# COMPACT_ATOMS: atom_id res chain seq x y z
N ALA A 1 -6.53 23.32 10.82
CA ALA A 1 -7.70 24.24 10.86
C ALA A 1 -8.25 24.38 9.45
N SER A 2 -9.57 24.61 9.28
CA SER A 2 -10.10 24.98 7.95
C SER A 2 -9.51 26.34 7.55
N ILE A 3 -9.04 26.48 6.30
CA ILE A 3 -8.50 27.74 5.74
C ILE A 3 -9.48 28.91 5.98
N THR A 4 -10.78 28.63 5.97
CA THR A 4 -11.84 29.64 6.19
C THR A 4 -11.88 30.23 7.60
N ARG A 5 -11.24 29.60 8.60
CA ARG A 5 -11.31 30.02 10.01
C ARG A 5 -10.06 30.73 10.49
N CYS A 6 -9.14 31.11 9.61
CA CYS A 6 -7.85 31.62 10.06
C CYS A 6 -7.24 32.76 9.23
N PRO A 7 -7.95 33.89 9.09
CA PRO A 7 -7.39 35.07 8.43
C PRO A 7 -6.29 35.76 9.24
N ASP A 8 -6.28 35.67 10.58
CA ASP A 8 -5.33 36.40 11.44
C ASP A 8 -4.75 35.55 12.59
N GLY A 9 -4.92 34.23 12.56
CA GLY A 9 -4.39 33.36 13.62
C GLY A 9 -2.86 33.20 13.52
N PRO A 10 -2.15 33.04 14.65
CA PRO A 10 -0.69 32.88 14.67
C PRO A 10 -0.22 31.67 13.82
N ASN A 11 -1.06 30.64 13.73
CA ASN A 11 -0.77 29.38 13.01
C ASN A 11 -1.13 29.41 11.51
N CYS A 12 -1.30 30.60 10.93
CA CYS A 12 -1.83 30.75 9.56
C CYS A 12 -0.87 31.44 8.60
N ARG A 13 0.41 31.35 8.92
CA ARG A 13 1.51 31.65 8.01
C ARG A 13 1.97 30.40 7.29
N GLY A 14 2.15 30.50 5.99
CA GLY A 14 2.70 29.42 5.19
C GLY A 14 4.22 29.37 5.20
N PRO A 15 4.79 28.40 4.50
CA PRO A 15 6.24 28.28 4.35
C PRO A 15 6.90 29.53 3.80
N GLY A 16 6.20 30.32 2.98
CA GLY A 16 6.66 31.61 2.47
C GLY A 16 6.65 32.73 3.50
N GLY A 17 6.20 32.46 4.73
CA GLY A 17 6.15 33.41 5.85
C GLY A 17 4.97 34.38 5.81
N THR A 18 4.06 34.25 4.82
CA THR A 18 2.90 35.12 4.65
C THR A 18 1.60 34.40 4.99
N THR A 19 0.54 35.17 5.22
CA THR A 19 -0.75 34.61 5.67
C THR A 19 -1.47 33.84 4.56
N TYR A 20 -1.95 32.63 4.86
CA TYR A 20 -2.75 31.84 3.94
C TYR A 20 -4.11 32.47 3.67
N THR A 21 -4.38 32.78 2.40
CA THR A 21 -5.72 33.10 1.93
C THR A 21 -6.05 32.27 0.69
N LEU A 22 -7.32 31.95 0.48
CA LEU A 22 -7.75 31.10 -0.63
C LEU A 22 -7.30 31.65 -2.00
N SER A 23 -7.23 32.98 -2.15
CA SER A 23 -6.76 33.65 -3.37
C SER A 23 -5.24 33.65 -3.56
N ARG A 24 -4.48 33.44 -2.48
CA ARG A 24 -3.02 33.43 -2.46
C ARG A 24 -2.43 32.02 -2.52
N LEU A 25 -3.23 30.97 -2.36
CA LEU A 25 -2.79 29.60 -2.54
C LEU A 25 -2.47 29.30 -4.00
N ARG A 26 -1.26 28.79 -4.25
CA ARG A 26 -0.74 28.40 -5.56
C ARG A 26 -0.14 27.01 -5.50
N SER A 27 -0.12 26.32 -6.64
CA SER A 27 0.68 25.10 -6.80
C SER A 27 2.16 25.41 -6.57
N PHE A 28 2.94 24.41 -6.15
CA PHE A 28 4.36 24.59 -5.85
C PHE A 28 5.15 25.15 -7.05
N ASP A 29 4.86 24.70 -8.27
CA ASP A 29 5.52 25.21 -9.48
C ASP A 29 5.21 26.69 -9.73
N ALA A 30 3.94 27.07 -9.56
CA ALA A 30 3.51 28.46 -9.73
C ALA A 30 4.12 29.35 -8.64
N TYR A 31 4.16 28.87 -7.39
CA TYR A 31 4.82 29.55 -6.29
C TYR A 31 6.32 29.74 -6.56
N THR A 32 7.04 28.66 -6.87
CA THR A 32 8.49 28.68 -7.12
C THR A 32 8.85 29.60 -8.28
N THR A 33 8.10 29.54 -9.38
CA THR A 33 8.29 30.44 -10.53
C THR A 33 8.11 31.90 -10.14
N ARG A 34 7.12 32.21 -9.30
CA ARG A 34 6.88 33.58 -8.82
C ARG A 34 7.93 34.07 -7.84
N VAL A 35 8.38 33.21 -6.92
CA VAL A 35 9.48 33.49 -5.99
C VAL A 35 10.74 33.81 -6.79
N PHE A 36 11.09 32.95 -7.74
CA PHE A 36 12.23 33.17 -8.63
C PHE A 36 12.13 34.50 -9.38
N PHE A 37 10.98 34.79 -9.98
CA PHE A 37 10.77 36.05 -10.72
C PHE A 37 10.88 37.28 -9.81
N ARG A 38 10.26 37.24 -8.63
CA ARG A 38 10.35 38.31 -7.63
C ARG A 38 11.81 38.54 -7.23
N ASP A 39 12.54 37.49 -6.91
CA ASP A 39 13.91 37.59 -6.40
C ASP A 39 14.88 38.04 -7.50
N ALA A 40 14.66 37.62 -8.74
CA ALA A 40 15.38 38.13 -9.91
C ALA A 40 15.14 39.64 -10.12
N LEU A 41 13.89 40.10 -10.01
CA LEU A 41 13.57 41.54 -10.10
C LEU A 41 14.21 42.36 -8.98
N LYS A 42 14.19 41.85 -7.76
CA LYS A 42 14.87 42.49 -6.62
C LYS A 42 16.37 42.59 -6.86
N SER A 43 16.98 41.54 -7.41
CA SER A 43 18.40 41.55 -7.78
C SER A 43 18.73 42.55 -8.88
N LEU A 44 17.81 42.78 -9.83
CA LEU A 44 17.99 43.73 -10.93
C LEU A 44 17.73 45.19 -10.51
N PHE A 45 16.81 45.42 -9.58
CA PHE A 45 16.35 46.75 -9.16
C PHE A 45 16.35 46.86 -7.61
N PRO A 46 17.53 46.91 -6.97
CA PRO A 46 17.62 46.93 -5.50
C PRO A 46 16.91 48.15 -4.89
N ASP A 47 16.95 49.31 -5.55
CA ASP A 47 16.29 50.55 -5.09
C ASP A 47 14.76 50.44 -5.02
N ARG A 48 14.17 49.43 -5.69
CA ARG A 48 12.72 49.19 -5.74
C ARG A 48 12.31 47.91 -5.02
N GLU A 49 13.15 47.38 -4.13
CA GLU A 49 12.89 46.11 -3.46
C GLU A 49 11.53 46.08 -2.73
N ALA A 50 11.18 47.15 -2.01
CA ALA A 50 9.93 47.24 -1.26
C ALA A 50 8.70 47.26 -2.20
N GLU A 51 8.79 47.99 -3.31
CA GLU A 51 7.73 48.07 -4.31
C GLU A 51 7.54 46.73 -5.03
N ILE A 52 8.64 46.08 -5.41
CA ILE A 52 8.62 44.75 -6.05
C ILE A 52 8.08 43.71 -5.07
N GLY A 53 8.47 43.76 -3.80
CA GLY A 53 7.96 42.86 -2.78
C GLY A 53 6.43 42.97 -2.60
N ALA A 54 5.89 44.18 -2.70
CA ALA A 54 4.45 44.41 -2.63
C ALA A 54 3.70 44.04 -3.92
N ALA A 55 4.29 44.31 -5.10
CA ALA A 55 3.65 44.09 -6.39
C ALA A 55 3.77 42.64 -6.91
N ALA A 56 4.89 41.97 -6.62
CA ALA A 56 5.21 40.61 -7.05
C ALA A 56 5.10 39.62 -5.88
N ASP A 57 3.95 39.62 -5.22
CA ASP A 57 3.64 38.65 -4.17
C ASP A 57 3.54 37.22 -4.78
N PRO A 58 4.43 36.28 -4.38
CA PRO A 58 4.36 34.91 -4.87
C PRO A 58 3.10 34.20 -4.38
N GLY A 59 2.46 34.70 -3.33
CA GLY A 59 1.42 34.01 -2.58
C GLY A 59 2.02 33.01 -1.60
N GLU A 60 1.26 31.97 -1.28
CA GLU A 60 1.72 30.83 -0.49
C GLU A 60 1.54 29.55 -1.29
N TYR A 61 2.47 28.62 -1.14
CA TYR A 61 2.24 27.23 -1.50
C TYR A 61 1.80 26.49 -0.24
N GLY A 62 0.83 25.61 -0.37
CA GLY A 62 0.36 24.88 0.80
C GLY A 62 -0.86 24.04 0.50
N LEU A 63 -0.85 22.84 1.10
CA LEU A 63 -1.91 21.83 1.19
C LEU A 63 -3.13 22.08 0.28
N GLU A 64 -3.00 21.59 -0.95
CA GLU A 64 -4.17 21.26 -1.75
C GLU A 64 -5.01 20.21 -1.00
N ASP A 65 -6.33 20.39 -1.06
CA ASP A 65 -7.39 19.70 -0.30
C ASP A 65 -6.97 18.48 0.55
N TYR A 66 -7.02 18.64 1.88
CA TYR A 66 -6.76 17.57 2.86
C TYR A 66 -7.57 16.29 2.58
N TYR A 67 -8.83 16.43 2.15
CA TYR A 67 -9.68 15.29 1.87
C TYR A 67 -9.24 14.53 0.61
N CYS A 68 -8.78 15.25 -0.41
CA CYS A 68 -8.22 14.64 -1.62
C CYS A 68 -7.00 13.78 -1.28
N ARG A 69 -6.08 14.33 -0.47
CA ARG A 69 -4.91 13.58 0.00
C ARG A 69 -5.28 12.33 0.80
N LEU A 70 -6.22 12.46 1.74
CA LEU A 70 -6.71 11.32 2.52
C LEU A 70 -7.37 10.26 1.63
N MET A 71 -8.13 10.68 0.63
CA MET A 71 -8.75 9.78 -0.34
C MET A 71 -7.72 9.04 -1.18
N CYS A 72 -6.68 9.71 -1.68
CA CYS A 72 -5.61 9.04 -2.43
C CYS A 72 -4.77 8.12 -1.56
N ALA A 73 -4.48 8.50 -0.32
CA ALA A 73 -3.85 7.62 0.65
C ALA A 73 -4.71 6.38 0.91
N LEU A 74 -6.03 6.53 1.03
CA LEU A 74 -6.97 5.41 1.16
C LEU A 74 -6.93 4.49 -0.05
N LEU A 75 -7.01 5.03 -1.27
CA LEU A 75 -6.95 4.25 -2.52
C LEU A 75 -5.61 3.50 -2.66
N PHE A 76 -4.51 4.15 -2.28
CA PHE A 76 -3.20 3.52 -2.25
C PHE A 76 -3.16 2.34 -1.26
N VAL A 77 -3.60 2.56 -0.02
CA VAL A 77 -3.65 1.51 1.01
C VAL A 77 -4.57 0.37 0.57
N MET A 78 -5.69 0.65 -0.10
CA MET A 78 -6.56 -0.39 -0.66
C MET A 78 -5.80 -1.31 -1.63
N GLY A 79 -5.00 -0.76 -2.56
CA GLY A 79 -4.21 -1.56 -3.48
C GLY A 79 -3.13 -2.38 -2.78
N VAL A 80 -2.47 -1.78 -1.79
CA VAL A 80 -1.40 -2.40 -0.99
C VAL A 80 -1.90 -3.55 -0.11
N VAL A 81 -3.13 -3.47 0.40
CA VAL A 81 -3.70 -4.49 1.30
C VAL A 81 -3.91 -5.82 0.58
N ASP A 82 -4.16 -5.80 -0.73
CA ASP A 82 -4.35 -7.03 -1.50
C ASP A 82 -3.05 -7.84 -1.57
N ASP A 83 -1.92 -7.14 -1.73
CA ASP A 83 -0.61 -7.78 -1.72
C ASP A 83 -0.19 -8.24 -0.31
N LEU A 84 -0.63 -7.53 0.74
CA LEU A 84 -0.48 -8.03 2.11
C LEU A 84 -1.24 -9.34 2.29
N GLN A 85 -2.48 -9.42 1.81
CA GLN A 85 -3.30 -10.63 1.91
C GLN A 85 -2.66 -11.80 1.17
N LYS A 86 -2.18 -11.61 -0.06
CA LYS A 86 -1.43 -12.64 -0.81
C LYS A 86 -0.18 -13.08 -0.04
N THR A 87 0.53 -12.14 0.59
CA THR A 87 1.74 -12.44 1.38
C THR A 87 1.41 -13.22 2.66
N LEU A 88 0.32 -12.88 3.34
CA LEU A 88 -0.17 -13.61 4.51
C LEU A 88 -0.68 -15.00 4.13
N GLN A 89 -1.35 -15.16 2.98
CA GLN A 89 -1.75 -16.46 2.46
C GLN A 89 -0.54 -17.33 2.14
N LEU A 90 0.52 -16.78 1.55
CA LEU A 90 1.79 -17.48 1.33
C LEU A 90 2.42 -17.91 2.66
N ALA A 91 2.46 -17.03 3.67
CA ALA A 91 2.96 -17.36 5.00
C ALA A 91 2.14 -18.49 5.65
N PHE A 92 0.81 -18.40 5.56
CA PHE A 92 -0.10 -19.41 6.08
C PHE A 92 0.05 -20.74 5.34
N LEU A 93 0.21 -20.73 4.02
CA LEU A 93 0.47 -21.92 3.22
C LEU A 93 1.78 -22.61 3.67
N LEU A 94 2.87 -21.86 3.81
CA LEU A 94 4.15 -22.41 4.27
C LEU A 94 4.06 -23.03 5.67
N TYR A 95 3.23 -22.44 6.54
CA TYR A 95 2.96 -22.95 7.88
C TYR A 95 2.08 -24.20 7.86
N ALA A 96 0.99 -24.19 7.07
CA ALA A 96 -0.02 -25.25 7.02
C ALA A 96 0.46 -26.52 6.31
N LEU A 97 1.41 -26.41 5.38
CA LEU A 97 1.92 -27.59 4.66
C LEU A 97 2.58 -28.58 5.62
N PRO A 98 2.43 -29.91 5.42
CA PRO A 98 3.14 -30.89 6.23
C PRO A 98 4.65 -30.85 5.94
N THR A 99 5.46 -31.25 6.92
CA THR A 99 6.93 -31.24 6.83
C THR A 99 7.50 -32.50 6.16
N GLN A 100 6.65 -33.47 5.83
CA GLN A 100 7.05 -34.71 5.17
C GLN A 100 7.29 -34.45 3.68
N CYS A 101 8.33 -35.08 3.11
CA CYS A 101 8.62 -34.97 1.69
C CYS A 101 7.62 -35.83 0.92
N GLU A 102 6.75 -35.20 0.12
CA GLU A 102 5.79 -35.88 -0.73
C GLU A 102 5.96 -35.48 -2.19
N SER A 103 5.64 -36.38 -3.12
CA SER A 103 5.61 -36.02 -4.54
C SER A 103 4.42 -35.09 -4.82
N TRP A 104 4.71 -33.94 -5.41
CA TRP A 104 3.71 -32.98 -5.91
C TRP A 104 3.10 -33.40 -7.26
N VAL A 105 3.71 -34.38 -7.92
CA VAL A 105 3.20 -34.99 -9.15
C VAL A 105 2.57 -36.33 -8.79
N ARG A 106 1.30 -36.52 -9.14
CA ARG A 106 0.61 -37.80 -9.07
C ARG A 106 0.16 -38.19 -10.46
N TYR A 107 0.36 -39.46 -10.79
CA TYR A 107 -0.19 -40.05 -11.99
C TYR A 107 -1.49 -40.74 -11.63
N GLU A 108 -2.63 -40.23 -12.10
CA GLU A 108 -3.94 -40.80 -11.81
C GLU A 108 -4.46 -41.56 -13.02
N THR A 109 -4.51 -42.88 -12.91
CA THR A 109 -5.18 -43.73 -13.90
C THR A 109 -6.66 -43.86 -13.53
N PRO A 110 -7.58 -43.78 -14.51
CA PRO A 110 -8.99 -44.00 -14.26
C PRO A 110 -9.24 -45.39 -13.67
N ASP A 111 -10.13 -45.47 -12.67
CA ASP A 111 -10.45 -46.74 -11.98
C ASP A 111 -11.29 -47.70 -12.84
N TRP A 112 -11.95 -47.19 -13.89
CA TRP A 112 -12.94 -47.91 -14.67
C TRP A 112 -12.37 -48.77 -15.81
N GLY A 113 -11.08 -48.65 -16.15
CA GLY A 113 -10.51 -49.40 -17.27
C GLY A 113 -9.01 -49.21 -17.48
N PRO A 114 -8.41 -49.98 -18.41
CA PRO A 114 -6.99 -49.84 -18.74
C PRO A 114 -6.68 -48.47 -19.35
N ARG A 115 -5.51 -47.91 -19.00
CA ARG A 115 -5.02 -46.58 -19.43
C ARG A 115 -5.19 -46.30 -20.93
N GLU A 116 -4.86 -47.26 -21.78
CA GLU A 116 -4.90 -47.09 -23.23
C GLU A 116 -6.32 -46.92 -23.77
N GLU A 117 -7.30 -47.56 -23.12
CA GLU A 117 -8.72 -47.43 -23.50
C GLU A 117 -9.25 -46.04 -23.11
N ALA A 118 -8.85 -45.51 -21.96
CA ALA A 118 -9.20 -44.15 -21.56
C ALA A 118 -8.60 -43.08 -22.48
N LYS A 119 -7.34 -43.25 -22.90
CA LYS A 119 -6.73 -42.37 -23.90
C LYS A 119 -7.46 -42.43 -25.24
N LEU A 120 -7.84 -43.62 -25.70
CA LEU A 120 -8.54 -43.81 -26.97
C LEU A 120 -9.95 -43.21 -26.94
N LEU A 121 -10.69 -43.41 -25.84
CA LEU A 121 -12.08 -42.95 -25.70
C LEU A 121 -12.19 -41.43 -25.52
N HIS A 122 -11.32 -40.83 -24.71
CA HIS A 122 -11.39 -39.40 -24.40
C HIS A 122 -10.42 -38.53 -25.20
N GLY A 123 -9.54 -39.14 -26.01
CA GLY A 123 -8.48 -38.41 -26.71
C GLY A 123 -7.45 -37.80 -25.76
N TRP A 124 -7.29 -38.36 -24.55
CA TRP A 124 -6.35 -37.85 -23.56
C TRP A 124 -4.90 -38.12 -23.94
N THR A 125 -4.06 -37.14 -23.64
CA THR A 125 -2.61 -37.25 -23.69
C THR A 125 -2.07 -37.73 -22.35
N GLU A 126 -0.80 -38.14 -22.32
CA GLU A 126 -0.13 -38.53 -21.06
C GLU A 126 -0.08 -37.40 -20.04
N LEU A 127 -0.11 -36.15 -20.50
CA LEU A 127 -0.12 -34.96 -19.65
C LEU A 127 -1.43 -34.79 -18.89
N ASP A 128 -2.56 -35.22 -19.48
CA ASP A 128 -3.89 -35.11 -18.86
C ASP A 128 -4.07 -36.06 -17.67
N LEU A 129 -3.28 -37.14 -17.64
CA LEU A 129 -3.22 -38.12 -16.56
C LEU A 129 -2.27 -37.72 -15.43
N VAL A 130 -1.51 -36.63 -15.63
CA VAL A 130 -0.64 -36.04 -14.61
C VAL A 130 -1.42 -34.98 -13.85
N LYS A 131 -1.63 -35.22 -12.55
CA LYS A 131 -2.21 -34.26 -11.62
C LYS A 131 -1.13 -33.63 -10.76
N PHE A 132 -1.21 -32.31 -10.62
CA PHE A 132 -0.32 -31.54 -9.76
C PHE A 132 -1.06 -31.23 -8.47
N LYS A 133 -0.55 -31.70 -7.35
CA LYS A 133 -1.12 -31.43 -6.03
C LYS A 133 -0.14 -30.64 -5.18
N VAL A 134 -0.67 -29.86 -4.25
CA VAL A 134 0.17 -29.25 -3.22
C VAL A 134 0.62 -30.33 -2.24
N ALA A 135 1.91 -30.64 -2.26
CA ALA A 135 2.51 -31.70 -1.44
C ALA A 135 3.32 -31.16 -0.27
N GLY A 136 3.60 -32.02 0.71
CA GLY A 136 4.44 -31.70 1.85
C GLY A 136 5.86 -31.29 1.46
N MET A 137 6.44 -30.39 2.26
CA MET A 137 7.75 -29.77 2.01
C MET A 137 8.66 -29.96 3.23
N THR A 138 9.90 -30.42 3.02
CA THR A 138 10.87 -30.57 4.10
C THR A 138 11.12 -29.23 4.83
N LEU A 139 11.50 -29.30 6.11
CA LEU A 139 11.70 -28.11 6.95
C LEU A 139 12.76 -27.16 6.36
N GLN A 140 13.83 -27.70 5.78
CA GLN A 140 14.90 -26.91 5.17
C GLN A 140 14.37 -26.09 3.99
N TRP A 141 13.55 -26.70 3.13
CA TRP A 141 12.92 -26.01 2.01
C TRP A 141 11.89 -24.97 2.47
N LYS A 142 11.14 -25.23 3.56
CA LYS A 142 10.25 -24.24 4.15
C LYS A 142 11.01 -23.03 4.68
N LEU A 143 12.11 -23.26 5.40
CA LEU A 143 12.97 -22.20 5.93
C LEU A 143 13.59 -21.40 4.78
N LEU A 144 14.09 -22.08 3.75
CA LEU A 144 14.64 -21.43 2.56
C LEU A 144 13.61 -20.54 1.87
N ASN A 145 12.39 -21.04 1.63
CA ASN A 145 11.30 -20.24 1.06
C ASN A 145 10.91 -19.07 1.98
N SER A 146 10.89 -19.30 3.29
CA SER A 146 10.57 -18.24 4.26
C SER A 146 11.61 -17.11 4.23
N VAL A 147 12.90 -17.45 4.15
CA VAL A 147 14.00 -16.48 4.17
C VAL A 147 14.23 -15.84 2.79
N LEU A 148 14.13 -16.57 1.70
CA LEU A 148 14.44 -16.07 0.36
C LEU A 148 13.23 -15.50 -0.40
N VAL A 149 12.00 -15.90 -0.04
CA VAL A 149 10.79 -15.47 -0.74
C VAL A 149 9.90 -14.62 0.17
N LEU A 150 9.45 -15.19 1.29
CA LEU A 150 8.48 -14.52 2.17
C LEU A 150 9.07 -13.25 2.80
N LEU A 151 10.27 -13.35 3.41
CA LEU A 151 10.90 -12.23 4.08
C LEU A 151 11.17 -11.06 3.12
N PRO A 152 11.84 -11.23 1.95
CA PRO A 152 12.00 -10.14 1.00
C PRO A 152 10.67 -9.57 0.53
N LYS A 153 9.63 -10.39 0.32
CA LYS A 153 8.30 -9.90 -0.06
C LYS A 153 7.67 -9.01 1.02
N VAL A 154 7.75 -9.42 2.29
CA VAL A 154 7.28 -8.60 3.43
C VAL A 154 8.09 -7.32 3.54
N LEU A 155 9.41 -7.37 3.36
CA LEU A 155 10.26 -6.18 3.40
C LEU A 155 9.90 -5.22 2.26
N ILE A 156 9.80 -5.69 1.02
CA ILE A 156 9.40 -4.88 -0.14
C ILE A 156 8.03 -4.25 0.11
N TRP A 157 7.06 -5.03 0.62
CA TRP A 157 5.74 -4.52 0.96
C TRP A 157 5.83 -3.39 2.00
N MET A 158 6.51 -3.62 3.14
CA MET A 158 6.70 -2.62 4.19
C MET A 158 7.37 -1.35 3.66
N MET A 159 8.40 -1.51 2.81
CA MET A 159 9.08 -0.39 2.16
C MET A 159 8.12 0.39 1.30
N LEU A 160 7.40 -0.29 0.42
CA LEU A 160 6.48 0.31 -0.53
C LEU A 160 5.33 1.05 0.15
N VAL A 161 4.72 0.49 1.21
CA VAL A 161 3.66 1.20 1.95
C VAL A 161 4.23 2.46 2.58
N SER A 162 5.37 2.35 3.25
CA SER A 162 5.92 3.46 4.00
C SER A 162 6.48 4.56 3.09
N THR A 163 7.20 4.23 2.01
CA THR A 163 7.68 5.22 1.02
C THR A 163 6.52 5.80 0.22
N GLY A 164 5.61 4.96 -0.28
CA GLY A 164 4.47 5.40 -1.07
C GLY A 164 3.55 6.32 -0.28
N PHE A 165 3.30 5.99 0.99
CA PHE A 165 2.50 6.83 1.87
C PHE A 165 3.20 8.16 2.18
N HIS A 166 4.51 8.14 2.49
CA HIS A 166 5.27 9.36 2.72
C HIS A 166 5.29 10.26 1.48
N PHE A 167 5.57 9.68 0.32
CA PHE A 167 5.57 10.37 -0.97
C PHE A 167 4.21 11.00 -1.29
N LEU A 168 3.10 10.29 -1.07
CA LEU A 168 1.75 10.84 -1.24
C LEU A 168 1.45 11.97 -0.26
N MET A 169 1.96 11.90 0.97
CA MET A 169 1.75 12.93 1.98
C MET A 169 2.59 14.20 1.74
N GLU A 170 3.76 14.07 1.13
CA GLU A 170 4.61 15.19 0.74
C GLU A 170 4.22 15.82 -0.60
N THR A 171 3.52 15.07 -1.47
CA THR A 171 3.05 15.59 -2.75
C THR A 171 2.08 16.76 -2.53
N SER A 172 2.41 17.92 -3.09
CA SER A 172 1.62 19.15 -2.94
C SER A 172 0.50 19.27 -3.97
N GLY A 173 0.66 18.72 -5.18
CA GLY A 173 -0.27 18.84 -6.29
C GLY A 173 -1.27 17.69 -6.38
N ILE A 174 -2.56 17.97 -6.62
CA ILE A 174 -3.61 16.96 -6.82
C ILE A 174 -3.32 16.08 -8.04
N MET A 175 -2.89 16.68 -9.15
CA MET A 175 -2.56 15.93 -10.37
C MET A 175 -1.36 15.00 -10.13
N ASP A 176 -0.33 15.50 -9.47
CA ASP A 176 0.85 14.72 -9.11
C ASP A 176 0.48 13.59 -8.16
N LEU A 177 -0.38 13.85 -7.17
CA LEU A 177 -0.87 12.87 -6.21
C LEU A 177 -1.62 11.72 -6.91
N VAL A 178 -2.46 12.03 -7.90
CA VAL A 178 -3.16 11.03 -8.72
C VAL A 178 -2.17 10.23 -9.58
N ILE A 179 -1.22 10.88 -10.25
CA ILE A 179 -0.19 10.23 -11.08
C ILE A 179 0.69 9.32 -10.21
N ASN A 180 1.13 9.80 -9.06
CA ASN A 180 1.94 9.07 -8.09
C ASN A 180 1.18 7.86 -7.55
N CYS A 181 -0.10 8.00 -7.24
CA CYS A 181 -0.95 6.89 -6.82
C CYS A 181 -1.08 5.82 -7.94
N MET A 182 -1.23 6.22 -9.19
CA MET A 182 -1.28 5.29 -10.33
C MET A 182 0.06 4.59 -10.57
N ALA A 183 1.17 5.32 -10.47
CA ALA A 183 2.51 4.76 -10.61
C ALA A 183 2.81 3.72 -9.53
N LEU A 184 2.41 3.99 -8.28
CA LEU A 184 2.53 3.02 -7.18
C LEU A 184 1.74 1.73 -7.45
N LYS A 185 0.55 1.82 -8.06
CA LYS A 185 -0.21 0.63 -8.49
C LYS A 185 0.54 -0.18 -9.56
N PHE A 186 1.20 0.49 -10.50
CA PHE A 186 2.01 -0.19 -11.51
C PHE A 186 3.18 -0.96 -10.86
N VAL A 187 3.85 -0.36 -9.88
CA VAL A 187 4.93 -1.01 -9.12
C VAL A 187 4.44 -2.27 -8.40
N LEU A 188 3.24 -2.22 -7.81
CA LEU A 188 2.63 -3.40 -7.18
C LEU A 188 2.40 -4.55 -8.18
N SER A 189 2.01 -4.25 -9.42
CA SER A 189 1.76 -5.28 -10.46
C SER A 189 3.02 -5.82 -11.17
N LEU A 190 4.20 -5.29 -10.84
CA LEU A 190 5.43 -5.58 -11.57
C LEU A 190 5.88 -7.03 -11.37
N ASP A 191 5.64 -7.62 -10.19
CA ASP A 191 5.98 -9.02 -9.92
C ASP A 191 5.14 -9.99 -10.78
N GLU A 192 3.84 -9.75 -10.89
CA GLU A 192 2.93 -10.50 -11.77
C GLU A 192 3.35 -10.37 -13.24
N LEU A 193 3.73 -9.16 -13.67
CA LEU A 193 4.23 -8.93 -15.03
C LEU A 193 5.54 -9.69 -15.30
N VAL A 194 6.50 -9.62 -14.39
CA VAL A 194 7.79 -10.33 -14.50
C VAL A 194 7.57 -11.83 -14.53
N PHE A 195 6.72 -12.35 -13.64
CA PHE A 195 6.34 -13.76 -13.62
C PHE A 195 5.71 -14.18 -14.96
N SER A 196 4.77 -13.39 -15.48
CA SER A 196 4.09 -13.68 -16.76
C SER A 196 5.06 -13.75 -17.95
N ARG A 197 6.22 -13.07 -17.88
CA ARG A 197 7.21 -13.03 -18.96
C ARG A 197 8.34 -14.02 -18.77
N MET A 198 8.81 -14.21 -17.54
CA MET A 198 9.95 -15.07 -17.24
C MET A 198 9.56 -16.53 -17.00
N ALA A 199 8.31 -16.81 -16.60
CA ALA A 199 7.86 -18.19 -16.41
C ALA A 199 7.76 -18.93 -17.74
N THR A 200 8.34 -20.13 -17.78
CA THR A 200 8.22 -21.02 -18.93
C THR A 200 6.77 -21.45 -19.14
N HIS A 201 6.40 -21.84 -20.36
CA HIS A 201 5.07 -22.37 -20.65
C HIS A 201 4.72 -23.57 -19.75
N MET A 202 5.70 -24.43 -19.45
CA MET A 202 5.52 -25.56 -18.55
C MET A 202 5.20 -25.12 -17.11
N THR A 203 5.92 -24.12 -16.58
CA THR A 203 5.65 -23.59 -15.23
C THR A 203 4.24 -23.00 -15.13
N LYS A 204 3.79 -22.27 -16.16
CA LYS A 204 2.42 -21.75 -16.22
C LYS A 204 1.39 -22.87 -16.26
N TYR A 205 1.61 -23.86 -17.12
CA TYR A 205 0.75 -25.04 -17.22
C TYR A 205 0.63 -25.78 -15.88
N ILE A 206 1.75 -25.99 -15.17
CA ILE A 206 1.76 -26.63 -13.85
C ILE A 206 0.93 -25.82 -12.84
N LEU A 207 1.09 -24.49 -12.81
CA LEU A 207 0.37 -23.63 -11.86
C LEU A 207 -1.12 -23.52 -12.17
N GLU A 208 -1.49 -23.48 -13.45
CA GLU A 208 -2.89 -23.45 -13.89
C GLU A 208 -3.64 -24.77 -13.59
N HIS A 209 -2.91 -25.89 -13.52
CA HIS A 209 -3.47 -27.23 -13.25
C HIS A 209 -3.13 -27.75 -11.85
N MET A 210 -2.67 -26.88 -10.95
CA MET A 210 -2.41 -27.24 -9.56
C MET A 210 -3.73 -27.33 -8.80
N GLU A 211 -3.95 -28.46 -8.13
CA GLU A 211 -5.13 -28.65 -7.28
C GLU A 211 -5.12 -27.66 -6.12
N ASP A 212 -6.27 -27.03 -5.87
CA ASP A 212 -6.45 -26.13 -4.74
C ASP A 212 -6.25 -26.90 -3.43
N LEU A 213 -5.45 -26.32 -2.53
CA LEU A 213 -5.32 -26.83 -1.17
C LEU A 213 -6.46 -26.23 -0.32
N PRO A 214 -7.48 -27.01 0.10
CA PRO A 214 -8.51 -26.51 0.99
C PRO A 214 -7.89 -26.24 2.37
N LEU A 215 -7.53 -24.98 2.61
CA LEU A 215 -6.95 -24.52 3.88
C LEU A 215 -7.93 -24.68 5.05
N PHE A 216 -9.22 -24.70 4.76
CA PHE A 216 -10.28 -24.95 5.73
C PHE A 216 -10.94 -26.28 5.38
N HIS A 217 -10.93 -27.23 6.32
CA HIS A 217 -11.63 -28.49 6.17
C HIS A 217 -13.14 -28.24 6.16
N MET A 218 -13.72 -28.03 4.98
CA MET A 218 -15.18 -28.03 4.77
C MET A 218 -15.77 -29.46 4.81
N LYS A 219 -14.99 -30.46 5.23
CA LYS A 219 -15.41 -31.87 5.30
C LYS A 219 -16.66 -32.13 6.14
N SER A 220 -17.06 -31.23 7.04
CA SER A 220 -18.34 -31.36 7.75
C SER A 220 -19.54 -31.02 6.87
N GLU A 221 -19.37 -30.19 5.84
CA GLU A 221 -20.47 -29.67 5.02
C GLU A 221 -20.77 -30.55 3.80
N ASP A 222 -19.76 -31.22 3.24
CA ASP A 222 -19.92 -32.08 2.06
C ASP A 222 -20.76 -33.35 2.32
N GLY A 223 -21.03 -33.67 3.59
CA GLY A 223 -21.87 -34.80 4.01
C GLY A 223 -23.23 -34.42 4.58
N GLU A 224 -23.53 -33.12 4.75
CA GLU A 224 -24.81 -32.67 5.29
C GLU A 224 -25.93 -32.84 4.25
N THR A 225 -27.06 -33.37 4.68
CA THR A 225 -28.27 -33.39 3.85
C THR A 225 -28.79 -31.97 3.62
N LEU A 226 -29.53 -31.76 2.52
CA LEU A 226 -30.17 -30.46 2.23
C LEU A 226 -30.99 -29.92 3.40
N ASP A 227 -31.64 -30.80 4.17
CA ASP A 227 -32.45 -30.44 5.33
C ASP A 227 -31.59 -30.03 6.52
N GLU A 228 -30.48 -30.72 6.81
CA GLU A 228 -29.53 -30.34 7.86
C GLU A 228 -28.87 -28.99 7.54
N ALA A 229 -28.48 -28.76 6.29
CA ALA A 229 -27.94 -27.48 5.84
C ALA A 229 -28.98 -26.35 5.97
N ALA A 230 -30.25 -26.62 5.63
CA ALA A 230 -31.35 -25.66 5.77
C ALA A 230 -31.71 -25.38 7.24
N GLU A 231 -31.65 -26.39 8.11
CA GLU A 231 -31.91 -26.25 9.55
C GLU A 231 -30.77 -25.50 10.24
N ARG A 232 -29.51 -25.79 9.90
CA ARG A 232 -28.34 -25.02 10.34
C ARG A 232 -28.44 -23.58 9.89
N PHE A 233 -28.78 -23.35 8.62
CA PHE A 233 -29.01 -22.00 8.10
C PHE A 233 -30.12 -21.28 8.89
N ARG A 234 -31.27 -21.93 9.14
CA ARG A 234 -32.34 -21.35 9.95
C ARG A 234 -31.90 -21.05 11.38
N HIS A 235 -31.23 -21.98 12.04
CA HIS A 235 -30.82 -21.83 13.44
C HIS A 235 -29.76 -20.74 13.59
N GLU A 236 -28.80 -20.68 12.67
CA GLU A 236 -27.74 -19.68 12.68
C GLU A 236 -28.23 -18.30 12.19
N GLU A 237 -29.06 -18.22 11.15
CA GLU A 237 -29.51 -16.95 10.57
C GLU A 237 -30.74 -16.34 11.25
N LEU A 238 -31.71 -17.13 11.70
CA LEU A 238 -32.99 -16.64 12.24
C LEU A 238 -32.99 -16.44 13.76
N SER A 239 -31.89 -16.72 14.46
CA SER A 239 -31.77 -16.42 15.90
C SER A 239 -31.84 -14.91 16.13
N HIS A 240 -33.04 -14.45 16.50
CA HIS A 240 -33.44 -13.03 16.62
C HIS A 240 -32.52 -12.19 17.52
N SER A 241 -31.81 -12.82 18.46
CA SER A 241 -30.98 -12.12 19.45
C SER A 241 -29.73 -11.45 18.85
N HIS A 242 -29.26 -11.91 17.68
CA HIS A 242 -28.04 -11.40 17.05
C HIS A 242 -28.22 -10.76 15.67
N TYR A 243 -29.46 -10.56 15.21
CA TYR A 243 -29.77 -10.04 13.87
C TYR A 243 -29.04 -8.73 13.55
N TRP A 244 -29.13 -7.72 14.43
CA TRP A 244 -28.46 -6.43 14.22
C TRP A 244 -26.93 -6.53 14.24
N THR A 245 -26.36 -7.36 15.11
CA THR A 245 -24.91 -7.58 15.16
C THR A 245 -24.39 -8.33 13.93
N ARG A 246 -25.19 -9.25 13.37
CA ARG A 246 -24.87 -10.00 12.14
C ARG A 246 -24.98 -9.10 10.91
N ILE A 247 -26.04 -8.28 10.82
CA ILE A 247 -26.14 -7.24 9.78
C ILE A 247 -24.97 -6.28 9.87
N ALA A 248 -24.66 -5.73 11.05
CA ALA A 248 -23.50 -4.85 11.19
C ALA A 248 -22.18 -5.55 10.79
N ARG A 249 -22.02 -6.85 11.12
CA ARG A 249 -20.85 -7.66 10.75
C ARG A 249 -20.80 -8.02 9.25
N MET A 250 -21.95 -8.14 8.57
CA MET A 250 -22.05 -8.33 7.13
C MET A 250 -21.83 -7.00 6.38
N LEU A 251 -22.33 -5.90 6.94
CA LEU A 251 -22.34 -4.57 6.33
C LEU A 251 -20.98 -3.87 6.46
N VAL A 252 -20.19 -4.21 7.49
CA VAL A 252 -18.80 -3.76 7.60
C VAL A 252 -17.86 -4.87 7.09
N PRO A 253 -17.38 -4.80 5.84
CA PRO A 253 -16.43 -5.77 5.34
C PRO A 253 -15.15 -5.71 6.18
N LYS A 254 -14.77 -6.82 6.82
CA LYS A 254 -13.55 -6.93 7.65
C LYS A 254 -12.32 -6.38 6.92
N ARG A 255 -12.26 -6.56 5.60
CA ARG A 255 -11.22 -5.99 4.71
C ARG A 255 -11.10 -4.47 4.82
N LEU A 256 -12.23 -3.76 4.86
CA LEU A 256 -12.25 -2.29 4.98
C LEU A 256 -11.75 -1.83 6.35
N ILE A 257 -12.04 -2.58 7.43
CA ILE A 257 -11.48 -2.29 8.76
C ILE A 257 -9.96 -2.39 8.73
N TYR A 258 -9.41 -3.45 8.11
CA TYR A 258 -7.95 -3.58 7.98
C TYR A 258 -7.33 -2.45 7.16
N ILE A 259 -7.98 -2.04 6.06
CA ILE A 259 -7.56 -0.89 5.24
C ILE A 259 -7.49 0.38 6.10
N PHE A 260 -8.56 0.71 6.84
CA PHE A 260 -8.58 1.90 7.69
C PHE A 260 -7.57 1.83 8.83
N LEU A 261 -7.37 0.66 9.43
CA LEU A 261 -6.39 0.46 10.49
C LEU A 261 -4.97 0.68 9.97
N ILE A 262 -4.62 0.10 8.82
CA ILE A 262 -3.31 0.28 8.18
C ILE A 262 -3.12 1.76 7.83
N MET A 263 -4.11 2.38 7.18
CA MET A 263 -4.05 3.81 6.86
C MET A 263 -3.84 4.68 8.11
N ALA A 264 -4.57 4.40 9.20
CA ALA A 264 -4.42 5.13 10.46
C ALA A 264 -3.04 4.94 11.09
N VAL A 265 -2.49 3.72 11.08
CA VAL A 265 -1.14 3.44 11.57
C VAL A 265 -0.09 4.24 10.80
N PHE A 266 -0.15 4.24 9.47
CA PHE A 266 0.81 4.98 8.64
C PHE A 266 0.61 6.50 8.72
N LEU A 267 -0.62 6.97 8.87
CA LEU A 267 -0.92 8.38 9.11
C LEU A 267 -0.33 8.86 10.44
N ILE A 268 -0.56 8.10 11.52
CA ILE A 268 0.00 8.41 12.85
C ILE A 268 1.53 8.33 12.81
N LYS A 269 2.10 7.31 12.16
CA LYS A 269 3.55 7.18 11.98
C LYS A 269 4.11 8.41 11.25
N TYR A 270 3.46 8.84 10.17
CA TYR A 270 3.86 10.01 9.38
C TYR A 270 3.87 11.28 10.22
N TYR A 271 2.77 11.59 10.92
CA TYR A 271 2.70 12.81 11.74
C TYR A 271 3.66 12.78 12.93
N ARG A 272 3.86 11.62 13.58
CA ARG A 272 4.86 11.49 14.65
C ARG A 272 6.28 11.69 14.15
N HIS A 273 6.57 11.25 12.92
CA HIS A 273 7.90 11.37 12.35
C HIS A 273 8.18 12.79 11.85
N ASN A 274 7.23 13.43 11.18
CA ASN A 274 7.44 14.71 10.49
C ASN A 274 6.95 15.95 11.24
N CYS A 275 6.24 15.79 12.36
CA CYS A 275 5.70 16.94 13.11
C CYS A 275 6.14 16.90 14.57
N ASP A 276 6.38 18.09 15.11
CA ASP A 276 6.52 18.34 16.54
C ASP A 276 5.21 18.92 17.05
N CYS A 277 4.67 18.34 18.13
CA CYS A 277 3.46 18.86 18.76
C CYS A 277 3.85 19.82 19.87
N LEU A 278 3.36 21.06 19.77
CA LEU A 278 3.58 22.15 20.69
C LEU A 278 2.67 22.00 21.92
N GLU A 279 2.98 22.75 22.99
CA GLU A 279 2.22 22.73 24.25
C GLU A 279 0.76 23.17 24.08
N ASP A 280 0.47 23.98 23.05
CA ASP A 280 -0.89 24.43 22.70
C ASP A 280 -1.74 23.33 22.03
N GLY A 281 -1.16 22.14 21.80
CA GLY A 281 -1.80 21.01 21.12
C GLY A 281 -1.81 21.12 19.60
N SER A 282 -1.21 22.16 19.02
CA SER A 282 -0.95 22.23 17.58
C SER A 282 0.25 21.37 17.23
N CYS A 283 0.28 20.81 16.02
CA CYS A 283 1.46 20.09 15.52
C CYS A 283 2.00 20.83 14.29
N VAL A 284 3.27 21.18 14.34
CA VAL A 284 4.00 21.90 13.29
C VAL A 284 4.98 20.97 12.62
N SER A 285 5.26 21.18 11.34
CA SER A 285 6.27 20.39 10.63
C SER A 285 7.64 20.62 11.25
N LYS A 286 8.42 19.54 11.40
CA LYS A 286 9.84 19.60 11.73
C LYS A 286 10.59 20.41 10.67
N PRO A 287 11.75 21.00 11.03
CA PRO A 287 12.65 21.62 10.06
C PRO A 287 12.99 20.66 8.92
N ILE A 288 12.94 21.18 7.69
CA ILE A 288 13.28 20.44 6.48
C ILE A 288 14.72 20.76 6.12
N TYR A 289 15.50 19.72 5.84
CA TYR A 289 16.91 19.83 5.48
C TYR A 289 17.14 19.32 4.06
N GLU A 290 17.93 20.04 3.28
CA GLU A 290 18.39 19.53 1.99
C GLU A 290 19.35 18.33 2.16
N PRO A 291 19.18 17.27 1.37
CA PRO A 291 20.12 16.16 1.36
C PRO A 291 21.47 16.63 0.78
N VAL A 292 22.58 16.24 1.43
CA VAL A 292 23.93 16.56 0.93
C VAL A 292 24.26 15.76 -0.34
N VAL A 293 23.74 14.53 -0.42
CA VAL A 293 23.93 13.62 -1.53
C VAL A 293 22.60 13.01 -1.96
N VAL A 294 22.35 12.98 -3.26
CA VAL A 294 21.15 12.37 -3.87
C VAL A 294 21.35 10.85 -4.07
N SER A 295 22.37 10.25 -3.45
CA SER A 295 22.65 8.82 -3.59
C SER A 295 21.60 7.99 -2.86
N TYR A 296 20.82 7.22 -3.62
CA TYR A 296 19.85 6.29 -3.05
C TYR A 296 20.57 5.13 -2.36
N ASN A 297 20.43 5.02 -1.04
CA ASN A 297 20.88 3.85 -0.28
C ASN A 297 19.66 3.04 0.17
N PRO A 298 19.41 1.85 -0.41
CA PRO A 298 18.25 1.03 -0.04
C PRO A 298 18.28 0.60 1.43
N LEU A 299 19.45 0.54 2.07
CA LEU A 299 19.56 0.20 3.49
C LEU A 299 19.21 1.36 4.42
N ALA A 300 19.39 2.61 3.98
CA ALA A 300 19.02 3.78 4.78
C ALA A 300 17.52 3.78 5.11
N PHE A 301 16.72 3.15 4.26
CA PHE A 301 15.30 2.99 4.45
C PHE A 301 14.92 2.20 5.72
N PHE A 302 15.67 1.15 6.05
CA PHE A 302 15.37 0.32 7.21
C PHE A 302 15.78 0.95 8.53
N ALA A 303 16.77 1.83 8.47
CA ALA A 303 17.45 2.30 9.64
C ALA A 303 17.11 3.74 10.00
N ASP A 304 16.68 4.60 9.07
CA ASP A 304 16.62 6.08 9.25
C ASP A 304 17.96 6.72 9.72
N ILE A 305 18.98 5.91 9.97
CA ILE A 305 20.21 6.26 10.68
C ILE A 305 21.25 6.90 9.74
N PHE A 306 21.03 6.88 8.42
CA PHE A 306 22.09 7.21 7.44
C PHE A 306 21.77 8.34 6.46
N GLN A 307 20.74 9.16 6.69
CA GLN A 307 20.55 10.34 5.87
C GLN A 307 21.54 11.45 6.29
N VAL A 308 22.56 11.67 5.45
CA VAL A 308 23.47 12.81 5.60
C VAL A 308 22.76 14.05 5.07
N VAL A 309 22.10 14.76 5.99
CA VAL A 309 21.43 16.04 5.70
C VAL A 309 22.36 17.22 5.98
N ASN A 310 22.12 18.33 5.30
CA ASN A 310 22.80 19.58 5.59
C ASN A 310 22.56 20.01 7.05
N LYS A 311 23.54 20.67 7.67
CA LYS A 311 23.42 21.14 9.07
C LYS A 311 22.42 22.29 9.20
N ALA A 312 22.30 23.12 8.16
CA ALA A 312 21.36 24.21 8.13
C ALA A 312 20.02 23.72 7.56
N PRO A 313 18.89 23.99 8.25
CA PRO A 313 17.59 23.68 7.69
C PRO A 313 17.34 24.60 6.48
N THR A 314 16.86 24.00 5.40
CA THR A 314 16.38 24.73 4.21
C THR A 314 15.09 25.47 4.55
N TRP A 315 14.28 24.89 5.43
CA TRP A 315 13.04 25.49 5.88
C TRP A 315 12.75 25.16 7.35
N THR A 316 12.26 26.15 8.08
CA THR A 316 11.74 26.01 9.45
C THR A 316 10.41 26.71 9.55
N MET A 317 9.47 26.12 10.30
CA MET A 317 8.22 26.81 10.63
C MET A 317 8.55 28.14 11.33
N PRO A 318 8.02 29.29 10.86
CA PRO A 318 8.23 30.57 11.54
C PRO A 318 7.70 30.49 12.98
N PRO A 319 8.36 31.13 13.96
CA PRO A 319 7.85 31.18 15.32
C PRO A 319 6.47 31.87 15.35
N SER A 320 5.55 31.32 16.14
CA SER A 320 4.21 31.85 16.38
C SER A 320 4.20 33.10 17.26
#